data_AF-A0A8T7F7U7-F1
#
_entry.id   AF-A0A8T7F7U7-F1
#
_cell.length_a   1.000
_cell.length_b   1.000
_cell.length_c   1.000
_cell.angle_alpha   90.00
_cell.angle_beta   90.00
_cell.angle_gamma   90.00
#
_symmetry.space_group_name_H-M   'P 1'
#
loop_
_entity.id
_entity.type
_entity.pdbx_description
1 polymer ?
#
loop_
_entity_poly.entity_id
_entity_poly.type
_entity_poly.pdbx_seq_one_letter_code
_entity_poly.pdbx_strand_id
1 'polypeptide(L)'
;MTAPIFEHFDQSTLQSHWQPLLIGNGHLKLHDSQLTFTVGPATEDTYHDAQIYDYAHLRRRDYLWRPPLKMTVRAWASHSVEELHGTAGFGFWNQPFMPTGNDLPRLPRAVWFFFGSPPNNMALAKDVPGYGWKAATFDAQSLNFFAMLPLTPLGFLLMRSRAIYRRVWPIAQKAIGVSEKLLTVDIATPHTYELVWRQKSVDFSVDGEKVHHAPCAPRGPLGFIAWIDNQYAIVTPQGRLGFGFIPLPHEQSLTLDSIEIQPLEGTE
;
A
#
# COMPACT_ATOMS: atom_id res chain seq x y z
N MET A 1 -24.50 4.52 -1.70
CA MET A 1 -23.48 3.78 -0.93
C MET A 1 -22.95 2.68 -1.83
N THR A 2 -21.63 2.46 -1.84
CA THR A 2 -20.99 1.39 -2.63
C THR A 2 -21.46 0.03 -2.10
N ALA A 3 -21.74 -0.94 -2.98
CA ALA A 3 -22.11 -2.28 -2.54
C ALA A 3 -20.92 -2.96 -1.83
N PRO A 4 -21.15 -3.78 -0.80
CA PRO A 4 -20.08 -4.57 -0.22
C PRO A 4 -19.57 -5.61 -1.22
N ILE A 5 -18.30 -5.95 -1.13
CA ILE A 5 -17.63 -7.02 -1.88
C ILE A 5 -17.26 -8.12 -0.89
N PHE A 6 -17.61 -9.35 -1.23
CA PHE A 6 -17.16 -10.56 -0.55
C PHE A 6 -16.63 -11.51 -1.62
N GLU A 7 -15.32 -11.73 -1.59
CA GLU A 7 -14.62 -12.59 -2.52
C GLU A 7 -13.92 -13.70 -1.74
N HIS A 8 -14.33 -14.93 -2.00
CA HIS A 8 -13.74 -16.16 -1.46
C HIS A 8 -13.15 -17.03 -2.57
N PHE A 9 -13.11 -16.52 -3.82
CA PHE A 9 -12.44 -17.16 -4.95
C PHE A 9 -12.95 -18.58 -5.30
N ASP A 10 -14.14 -18.96 -4.81
CA ASP A 10 -14.78 -20.27 -5.05
C ASP A 10 -15.18 -20.49 -6.52
N GLN A 11 -15.18 -19.44 -7.33
CA GLN A 11 -15.53 -19.53 -8.74
C GLN A 11 -14.35 -20.00 -9.59
N SER A 12 -14.64 -20.55 -10.77
CA SER A 12 -13.61 -20.94 -11.74
C SER A 12 -12.96 -19.77 -12.48
N THR A 13 -13.53 -18.56 -12.36
CA THR A 13 -13.07 -17.35 -13.03
C THR A 13 -13.10 -16.17 -12.07
N LEU A 14 -12.11 -15.27 -12.19
CA LEU A 14 -12.04 -14.04 -11.42
C LEU A 14 -13.29 -13.17 -11.69
N GLN A 15 -13.90 -12.63 -10.64
CA GLN A 15 -15.08 -11.78 -10.79
C GLN A 15 -14.77 -10.50 -11.57
N SER A 16 -15.74 -10.01 -12.34
CA SER A 16 -15.56 -8.92 -13.31
C SER A 16 -15.22 -7.56 -12.71
N HIS A 17 -15.44 -7.37 -11.40
CA HIS A 17 -15.06 -6.13 -10.72
C HIS A 17 -13.55 -6.05 -10.45
N TRP A 18 -12.84 -7.19 -10.44
CA TRP A 18 -11.39 -7.23 -10.38
C TRP A 18 -10.79 -7.17 -11.78
N GLN A 19 -9.94 -6.17 -12.00
CA GLN A 19 -9.19 -6.02 -13.24
C GLN A 19 -7.74 -6.45 -12.99
N PRO A 20 -7.26 -7.48 -13.70
CA PRO A 20 -5.86 -7.90 -13.59
C PRO A 20 -4.96 -6.94 -14.38
N LEU A 21 -3.76 -6.66 -13.86
CA LEU A 21 -2.65 -6.10 -14.64
C LEU A 21 -1.44 -7.00 -14.41
N LEU A 22 -0.88 -7.48 -15.51
CA LEU A 22 0.25 -8.42 -15.54
C LEU A 22 1.33 -7.81 -16.43
N ILE A 23 2.52 -7.62 -15.87
CA ILE A 23 3.68 -7.07 -16.58
C ILE A 23 4.88 -8.01 -16.40
N GLY A 24 5.62 -8.22 -17.49
CA GLY A 24 6.75 -9.16 -17.51
C GLY A 24 6.30 -10.59 -17.20
N ASN A 25 7.06 -11.29 -16.36
CA ASN A 25 6.73 -12.61 -15.80
C ASN A 25 5.73 -12.57 -14.62
N GLY A 26 4.80 -11.61 -14.62
CA GLY A 26 3.68 -11.55 -13.67
C GLY A 26 2.52 -12.47 -14.10
N HIS A 27 2.00 -13.26 -13.16
CA HIS A 27 0.94 -14.23 -13.41
C HIS A 27 -0.11 -14.20 -12.30
N LEU A 28 -1.36 -14.52 -12.65
CA LEU A 28 -2.43 -14.80 -11.70
C LEU A 28 -2.91 -16.23 -11.88
N LYS A 29 -3.08 -16.94 -10.77
CA LYS A 29 -3.65 -18.27 -10.74
C LYS A 29 -4.78 -18.33 -9.72
N LEU A 30 -5.98 -18.61 -10.21
CA LEU A 30 -7.15 -18.92 -9.40
C LEU A 30 -7.24 -20.45 -9.26
N HIS A 31 -7.12 -20.97 -8.04
CA HIS A 31 -7.12 -22.40 -7.76
C HIS A 31 -7.47 -22.66 -6.30
N ASP A 32 -8.21 -23.73 -5.99
CA ASP A 32 -8.59 -24.14 -4.62
C ASP A 32 -9.15 -22.99 -3.75
N SER A 33 -10.08 -22.20 -4.30
CA SER A 33 -10.66 -21.04 -3.60
C SER A 33 -9.62 -19.99 -3.17
N GLN A 34 -8.52 -19.86 -3.92
CA GLN A 34 -7.47 -18.89 -3.67
C GLN A 34 -7.02 -18.21 -4.95
N LEU A 35 -6.64 -16.94 -4.84
CA LEU A 35 -5.99 -16.19 -5.90
C LEU A 35 -4.51 -15.98 -5.55
N THR A 36 -3.63 -16.54 -6.37
CA THR A 36 -2.18 -16.38 -6.23
C THR A 36 -1.63 -15.46 -7.31
N PHE A 37 -0.84 -14.48 -6.87
CA PHE A 37 -0.13 -13.49 -7.66
C PHE A 37 1.33 -13.91 -7.67
N THR A 38 1.89 -14.16 -8.83
CA THR A 38 3.25 -14.71 -8.94
C THR A 38 4.09 -13.81 -9.84
N VAL A 39 5.30 -13.48 -9.38
CA VAL A 39 6.34 -12.87 -10.21
C VAL A 39 7.53 -13.83 -10.31
N GLY A 40 7.88 -14.17 -11.55
CA GLY A 40 9.03 -15.04 -11.83
C GLY A 40 10.37 -14.32 -11.66
N PRO A 41 11.49 -15.04 -11.85
CA PRO A 41 12.82 -14.45 -11.81
C PRO A 41 12.97 -13.26 -12.77
N ALA A 42 13.73 -12.26 -12.33
CA ALA A 42 13.86 -10.97 -13.01
C ALA A 42 15.24 -10.35 -12.81
N THR A 43 15.68 -9.54 -13.78
CA THR A 43 16.88 -8.68 -13.68
C THR A 43 16.50 -7.28 -13.19
N GLU A 44 17.50 -6.47 -12.81
CA GLU A 44 17.30 -5.11 -12.28
C GLU A 44 16.78 -4.07 -13.30
N ASP A 45 16.73 -4.44 -14.59
CA ASP A 45 16.31 -3.54 -15.67
C ASP A 45 14.86 -3.76 -16.14
N THR A 46 14.19 -4.80 -15.65
CA THR A 46 12.87 -5.20 -16.14
C THR A 46 11.84 -5.21 -15.02
N TYR A 47 10.77 -4.42 -15.20
CA TYR A 47 9.64 -4.42 -14.30
C TYR A 47 8.78 -5.67 -14.45
N HIS A 48 8.39 -6.23 -13.31
CA HIS A 48 7.55 -7.40 -13.19
C HIS A 48 6.47 -7.12 -12.15
N ASP A 49 5.22 -7.42 -12.50
CA ASP A 49 4.07 -7.10 -11.65
C ASP A 49 2.93 -8.08 -11.89
N ALA A 50 2.36 -8.56 -10.80
CA ALA A 50 1.10 -9.26 -10.78
C ALA A 50 0.17 -8.55 -9.80
N GLN A 51 -0.92 -7.97 -10.31
CA GLN A 51 -1.88 -7.24 -9.49
C GLN A 51 -3.33 -7.43 -9.93
N ILE A 52 -4.24 -7.15 -8.98
CA ILE A 52 -5.66 -6.90 -9.24
C ILE A 52 -6.06 -5.57 -8.63
N TYR A 53 -7.01 -4.91 -9.26
CA TYR A 53 -7.52 -3.62 -8.81
C TYR A 53 -8.93 -3.40 -9.36
N ASP A 54 -9.74 -2.56 -8.70
CA ASP A 54 -11.16 -2.39 -9.04
C ASP A 54 -11.51 -1.08 -9.76
N TYR A 55 -10.49 -0.38 -10.22
CA TYR A 55 -10.62 1.00 -10.65
C TYR A 55 -10.03 1.32 -12.03
N ALA A 56 -9.74 0.28 -12.84
CA ALA A 56 -9.07 0.42 -14.15
C ALA A 56 -9.73 1.40 -15.12
N HIS A 57 -11.07 1.46 -15.12
CA HIS A 57 -11.84 2.30 -16.04
C HIS A 57 -12.46 3.52 -15.35
N LEU A 58 -12.11 3.75 -14.09
CA LEU A 58 -12.66 4.82 -13.29
C LEU A 58 -11.72 6.03 -13.30
N ARG A 59 -12.31 7.22 -13.34
CA ARG A 59 -11.57 8.43 -12.98
C ARG A 59 -11.37 8.39 -11.47
N ARG A 60 -10.25 8.91 -10.97
CA ARG A 60 -9.92 8.92 -9.52
C ARG A 60 -11.05 9.46 -8.62
N ARG A 61 -11.80 10.47 -9.09
CA ARG A 61 -12.95 11.04 -8.34
C ARG A 61 -14.15 10.08 -8.19
N ASP A 62 -14.18 9.06 -9.04
CA ASP A 62 -15.23 8.06 -9.19
C ASP A 62 -14.78 6.70 -8.60
N TYR A 63 -13.60 6.61 -7.96
CA TYR A 63 -13.20 5.40 -7.23
C TYR A 63 -14.21 5.06 -6.14
N LEU A 64 -14.36 3.75 -5.90
CA LEU A 64 -15.49 3.17 -5.20
C LEU A 64 -15.47 3.44 -3.70
N TRP A 65 -14.28 3.49 -3.08
CA TRP A 65 -14.15 3.35 -1.63
C TRP A 65 -13.95 4.68 -0.92
N ARG A 66 -14.78 4.89 0.09
CA ARG A 66 -14.78 6.07 0.97
C ARG A 66 -15.03 5.62 2.40
N PRO A 67 -14.46 6.30 3.41
CA PRO A 67 -14.79 6.03 4.79
C PRO A 67 -16.24 6.47 5.11
N PRO A 68 -16.91 5.82 6.08
CA PRO A 68 -16.42 4.72 6.89
C PRO A 68 -16.57 3.35 6.20
N LEU A 69 -15.52 2.52 6.25
CA LEU A 69 -15.55 1.14 5.74
C LEU A 69 -14.64 0.21 6.56
N LYS A 70 -14.87 -1.09 6.40
CA LYS A 70 -13.98 -2.16 6.85
C LYS A 70 -13.51 -2.95 5.64
N MET A 71 -12.22 -3.29 5.63
CA MET A 71 -11.65 -4.29 4.75
C MET A 71 -11.04 -5.41 5.59
N THR A 72 -11.33 -6.65 5.22
CA THR A 72 -10.75 -7.87 5.77
C THR A 72 -10.10 -8.62 4.61
N VAL A 73 -8.84 -9.01 4.74
CA VAL A 73 -8.12 -9.80 3.73
C VAL A 73 -7.41 -10.94 4.43
N ARG A 74 -7.58 -12.17 3.95
CA ARG A 74 -6.76 -13.30 4.39
C ARG A 74 -5.68 -13.58 3.35
N ALA A 75 -4.42 -13.47 3.76
CA ALA A 75 -3.29 -13.48 2.83
C ALA A 75 -1.99 -14.02 3.44
N TRP A 76 -1.06 -14.45 2.57
CA TRP A 76 0.33 -14.77 2.89
C TRP A 76 1.20 -14.65 1.64
N ALA A 77 2.49 -14.42 1.81
CA ALA A 77 3.50 -14.49 0.77
C ALA A 77 4.15 -15.87 0.71
N SER A 78 4.89 -16.18 -0.35
CA SER A 78 5.68 -17.42 -0.42
C SER A 78 6.99 -17.37 0.37
N HIS A 79 7.44 -16.18 0.78
CA HIS A 79 8.72 -15.96 1.44
C HIS A 79 8.56 -15.04 2.66
N SER A 80 9.48 -15.18 3.61
CA SER A 80 9.60 -14.32 4.80
C SER A 80 9.95 -12.87 4.41
N VAL A 81 9.87 -11.94 5.37
CA VAL A 81 10.21 -10.53 5.11
C VAL A 81 11.69 -10.32 4.75
N GLU A 82 12.55 -11.26 5.11
CA GLU A 82 13.99 -11.27 4.78
C GLU A 82 14.28 -11.75 3.37
N GLU A 83 13.44 -12.62 2.82
CA GLU A 83 13.67 -13.32 1.54
C GLU A 83 12.77 -12.79 0.41
N LEU A 84 11.66 -12.14 0.75
CA LEU A 84 10.77 -11.53 -0.23
C LEU A 84 11.40 -10.25 -0.78
N HIS A 85 11.39 -10.11 -2.11
CA HIS A 85 12.04 -9.01 -2.82
C HIS A 85 11.02 -8.08 -3.49
N GLY A 86 11.24 -6.78 -3.52
CA GLY A 86 10.41 -5.80 -4.23
C GLY A 86 9.32 -5.25 -3.32
N THR A 87 8.11 -5.06 -3.84
CA THR A 87 6.96 -4.66 -3.03
C THR A 87 5.81 -5.65 -3.15
N ALA A 88 5.00 -5.72 -2.11
CA ALA A 88 3.77 -6.50 -2.10
C ALA A 88 2.78 -5.87 -1.13
N GLY A 89 1.50 -6.17 -1.28
CA GLY A 89 0.52 -5.75 -0.30
C GLY A 89 -0.87 -5.63 -0.87
N PHE A 90 -1.72 -4.98 -0.08
CA PHE A 90 -3.11 -4.74 -0.42
C PHE A 90 -3.71 -3.60 0.41
N GLY A 91 -4.71 -2.94 -0.15
CA GLY A 91 -5.44 -1.87 0.51
C GLY A 91 -6.03 -0.89 -0.48
N PHE A 92 -6.15 0.37 -0.08
CA PHE A 92 -6.76 1.41 -0.89
C PHE A 92 -5.75 2.48 -1.28
N TRP A 93 -5.71 2.82 -2.57
CA TRP A 93 -4.71 3.70 -3.16
C TRP A 93 -5.32 4.56 -4.28
N ASN A 94 -4.73 5.73 -4.56
CA ASN A 94 -5.26 6.68 -5.54
C ASN A 94 -4.58 6.66 -6.93
N GLN A 95 -3.69 5.71 -7.16
CA GLN A 95 -2.87 5.58 -8.38
C GLN A 95 -2.27 6.91 -8.85
N PRO A 96 -1.33 7.49 -8.09
CA PRO A 96 -0.64 8.74 -8.41
C PRO A 96 0.19 8.62 -9.69
N PHE A 97 0.71 7.43 -9.98
CA PHE A 97 1.52 7.09 -11.15
C PHE A 97 0.78 6.02 -11.96
N MET A 98 0.56 6.27 -13.24
CA MET A 98 0.09 5.26 -14.20
C MET A 98 1.29 4.86 -15.05
N PRO A 99 1.68 3.57 -15.10
CA PRO A 99 2.73 3.11 -16.01
C PRO A 99 2.42 3.37 -17.50
N THR A 100 1.14 3.58 -17.86
CA THR A 100 0.65 3.51 -19.24
C THR A 100 -0.29 4.66 -19.66
N GLY A 101 -0.29 5.83 -19.00
CA GLY A 101 -1.24 6.91 -19.30
C GLY A 101 -0.68 8.34 -19.29
N ASN A 102 -1.31 9.23 -20.07
CA ASN A 102 -1.02 10.67 -20.18
C ASN A 102 -1.57 11.52 -19.01
N ASP A 103 -1.96 10.90 -17.89
CA ASP A 103 -2.48 11.64 -16.75
C ASP A 103 -1.37 12.40 -16.03
N LEU A 104 -1.62 13.66 -15.66
CA LEU A 104 -0.70 14.43 -14.82
C LEU A 104 -0.44 13.68 -13.50
N PRO A 105 0.83 13.55 -13.07
CA PRO A 105 1.15 12.88 -11.82
C PRO A 105 0.45 13.59 -10.66
N ARG A 106 -0.20 12.80 -9.81
CA ARG A 106 -0.87 13.31 -8.60
C ARG A 106 -0.07 12.93 -7.37
N LEU A 107 -0.23 13.71 -6.31
CA LEU A 107 0.34 13.33 -5.03
C LEU A 107 -0.38 12.09 -4.49
N PRO A 108 0.36 11.17 -3.84
CA PRO A 108 -0.18 9.87 -3.52
C PRO A 108 -1.14 9.98 -2.30
N ARG A 109 -2.15 9.09 -2.25
CA ARG A 109 -2.93 8.77 -1.05
C ARG A 109 -3.07 7.26 -0.91
N ALA A 110 -2.86 6.71 0.28
CA ALA A 110 -3.18 5.31 0.56
C ALA A 110 -3.42 4.98 2.02
N VAL A 111 -4.11 3.86 2.22
CA VAL A 111 -4.28 3.15 3.48
C VAL A 111 -4.19 1.65 3.15
N TRP A 112 -3.16 0.98 3.65
CA TRP A 112 -2.81 -0.36 3.19
C TRP A 112 -1.95 -1.14 4.18
N PHE A 113 -1.87 -2.44 3.94
CA PHE A 113 -0.75 -3.25 4.39
C PHE A 113 0.26 -3.31 3.24
N PHE A 114 1.50 -2.90 3.51
CA PHE A 114 2.54 -2.68 2.50
C PHE A 114 3.86 -3.33 2.93
N PHE A 115 4.41 -4.14 2.05
CA PHE A 115 5.74 -4.70 2.13
C PHE A 115 6.66 -3.96 1.14
N GLY A 116 7.88 -3.67 1.56
CA GLY A 116 8.95 -3.30 0.64
C GLY A 116 10.28 -3.81 1.15
N SER A 117 11.02 -4.58 0.35
CA SER A 117 12.35 -5.08 0.71
C SER A 117 13.42 -4.00 0.48
N PRO A 118 14.58 -4.03 1.17
CA PRO A 118 15.72 -3.21 0.77
C PRO A 118 16.04 -3.39 -0.74
N PRO A 119 16.39 -2.31 -1.47
CA PRO A 119 16.73 -0.97 -1.01
C PRO A 119 15.53 -0.01 -0.85
N ASN A 120 14.29 -0.51 -0.86
CA ASN A 120 13.10 0.30 -0.56
C ASN A 120 13.32 1.06 0.76
N ASN A 121 12.99 2.34 0.78
CA ASN A 121 13.18 3.18 1.94
C ASN A 121 12.23 4.37 1.92
N MET A 122 10.97 4.11 2.27
CA MET A 122 9.95 5.11 2.54
C MET A 122 9.88 5.41 4.04
N ALA A 123 10.96 5.91 4.63
CA ALA A 123 11.07 6.18 6.07
C ALA A 123 10.38 7.50 6.47
N LEU A 124 9.06 7.56 6.23
CA LEU A 124 8.25 8.76 6.46
C LEU A 124 7.63 8.79 7.85
N ALA A 125 7.44 7.64 8.50
CA ALA A 125 7.06 7.57 9.90
C ALA A 125 8.31 7.62 10.79
N LYS A 126 8.28 8.50 11.80
CA LYS A 126 9.35 8.62 12.78
C LYS A 126 9.51 7.28 13.51
N ASP A 127 10.77 6.87 13.67
CA ASP A 127 11.17 5.65 14.39
C ASP A 127 10.66 4.34 13.75
N VAL A 128 10.20 4.38 12.50
CA VAL A 128 9.82 3.20 11.69
C VAL A 128 10.77 3.07 10.49
N PRO A 129 11.31 1.86 10.22
CA PRO A 129 12.11 1.64 9.02
C PRO A 129 11.34 1.92 7.72
N GLY A 130 12.05 2.35 6.68
CA GLY A 130 11.45 2.61 5.37
C GLY A 130 11.13 1.36 4.54
N TYR A 131 11.42 0.18 5.07
CA TYR A 131 11.22 -1.15 4.48
C TYR A 131 10.54 -2.10 5.48
N GLY A 132 10.24 -3.32 5.04
CA GLY A 132 9.57 -4.36 5.82
C GLY A 132 8.05 -4.37 5.63
N TRP A 133 7.38 -5.27 6.36
CA TRP A 133 5.92 -5.42 6.35
C TRP A 133 5.26 -4.42 7.29
N LYS A 134 4.38 -3.56 6.78
CA LYS A 134 3.85 -2.41 7.54
C LYS A 134 2.35 -2.24 7.37
N ALA A 135 1.68 -1.86 8.46
CA ALA A 135 0.42 -1.15 8.38
C ALA A 135 0.72 0.33 8.16
N ALA A 136 0.18 0.95 7.11
CA ALA A 136 0.57 2.30 6.72
C ALA A 136 -0.60 3.15 6.18
N THR A 137 -0.57 4.43 6.53
CA THR A 137 -1.40 5.47 5.91
C THR A 137 -0.50 6.58 5.38
N PHE A 138 -0.89 7.22 4.29
CA PHE A 138 -0.33 8.50 3.88
C PHE A 138 -1.35 9.31 3.03
N ASP A 139 -1.32 10.63 3.17
CA ASP A 139 -2.12 11.57 2.38
C ASP A 139 -1.28 12.79 2.01
N ALA A 140 -0.56 12.67 0.90
CA ALA A 140 0.27 13.75 0.38
C ALA A 140 -0.54 14.80 -0.40
N GLN A 141 -1.87 14.66 -0.53
CA GLN A 141 -2.74 15.69 -1.13
C GLN A 141 -3.42 16.56 -0.06
N SER A 142 -2.95 16.53 1.17
CA SER A 142 -3.49 17.39 2.21
C SER A 142 -3.13 18.86 1.94
N LEU A 143 -4.03 19.79 2.30
CA LEU A 143 -3.75 21.23 2.20
C LEU A 143 -2.51 21.64 3.02
N ASN A 144 -2.26 20.93 4.12
CA ASN A 144 -1.10 21.17 4.97
C ASN A 144 0.21 20.82 4.26
N PHE A 145 0.23 19.77 3.41
CA PHE A 145 1.40 19.45 2.59
C PHE A 145 1.68 20.55 1.56
N PHE A 146 0.64 21.02 0.85
CA PHE A 146 0.79 22.09 -0.12
C PHE A 146 1.35 23.38 0.50
N ALA A 147 0.93 23.72 1.73
CA ALA A 147 1.46 24.87 2.45
C ALA A 147 2.97 24.77 2.76
N MET A 148 3.54 23.56 2.78
CA MET A 148 4.97 23.35 3.05
C MET A 148 5.84 23.29 1.78
N LEU A 149 5.26 23.18 0.58
CA LEU A 149 6.00 23.06 -0.69
C LEU A 149 6.99 24.20 -0.98
N PRO A 150 6.74 25.47 -0.62
CA PRO A 150 7.75 26.52 -0.84
C PRO A 150 9.01 26.33 0.02
N LEU A 151 8.88 25.62 1.14
CA LEU A 151 9.95 25.43 2.13
C LEU A 151 10.59 24.03 2.06
N THR A 152 10.13 23.13 1.18
CA THR A 152 10.64 21.74 1.13
C THR A 152 12.14 21.62 0.88
N PRO A 153 12.78 22.37 -0.05
CA PRO A 153 14.23 22.24 -0.25
C PRO A 153 15.04 22.57 1.01
N LEU A 154 14.66 23.65 1.70
CA LEU A 154 15.27 24.00 2.99
C LEU A 154 14.92 22.96 4.05
N GLY A 155 13.67 22.49 4.09
CA GLY A 155 13.21 21.42 4.96
C GLY A 155 14.06 20.15 4.84
N PHE A 156 14.33 19.68 3.63
CA PHE A 156 15.18 18.51 3.37
C PHE A 156 16.59 18.67 3.94
N LEU A 157 17.19 19.86 3.77
CA LEU A 157 18.50 20.15 4.36
C LEU A 157 18.44 20.13 5.89
N LEU A 158 17.43 20.78 6.48
CA LEU A 158 17.23 20.83 7.93
C LEU A 158 16.99 19.44 8.54
N MET A 159 16.32 18.54 7.82
CA MET A 159 16.07 17.16 8.26
C MET A 159 17.35 16.31 8.36
N ARG A 160 18.49 16.78 7.82
CA ARG A 160 19.80 16.14 8.04
C ARG A 160 20.33 16.36 9.46
N SER A 161 19.85 17.39 10.16
CA SER A 161 20.15 17.60 11.58
C SER A 161 19.25 16.72 12.45
N ARG A 162 19.85 15.82 13.24
CA ARG A 162 19.14 14.92 14.16
C ARG A 162 18.28 15.67 15.19
N ALA A 163 18.70 16.86 15.62
CA ALA A 163 17.95 17.66 16.59
C ALA A 163 16.69 18.27 15.96
N ILE A 164 16.82 18.80 14.74
CA ILE A 164 15.72 19.42 14.01
C ILE A 164 14.72 18.35 13.57
N TYR A 165 15.21 17.24 13.00
CA TYR A 165 14.38 16.10 12.62
C TYR A 165 13.49 15.63 13.79
N ARG A 166 14.07 15.38 14.96
CA ARG A 166 13.31 14.89 16.13
C ARG A 166 12.20 15.82 16.58
N ARG A 167 12.35 17.14 16.37
CA ARG A 167 11.41 18.18 16.82
C ARG A 167 10.38 18.55 15.76
N VAL A 168 10.80 18.69 14.50
CA VAL A 168 9.97 19.24 13.41
C VAL A 168 9.29 18.14 12.60
N TRP A 169 9.95 16.99 12.41
CA TRP A 169 9.40 15.91 11.60
C TRP A 169 8.02 15.42 12.04
N PRO A 170 7.70 15.26 13.35
CA PRO A 170 6.36 14.87 13.78
C PRO A 170 5.24 15.79 13.25
N ILE A 171 5.51 17.08 13.10
CA ILE A 171 4.55 18.06 12.55
C ILE A 171 4.36 17.80 11.05
N ALA A 172 5.46 17.66 10.32
CA ALA A 172 5.46 17.37 8.88
C ALA A 172 4.77 16.03 8.58
N GLN A 173 5.13 14.97 9.31
CA GLN A 173 4.53 13.64 9.22
C GLN A 173 3.00 13.70 9.41
N LYS A 174 2.53 14.41 10.45
CA LYS A 174 1.09 14.63 10.68
C LYS A 174 0.44 15.39 9.53
N ALA A 175 1.13 16.40 8.97
CA ALA A 175 0.63 17.17 7.84
C ALA A 175 0.43 16.30 6.58
N ILE A 176 1.31 15.34 6.31
CA ILE A 176 1.21 14.41 5.17
C ILE A 176 0.41 13.14 5.47
N GLY A 177 -0.31 13.10 6.62
CA GLY A 177 -1.14 11.96 6.98
C GLY A 177 -0.38 10.64 7.16
N VAL A 178 0.93 10.71 7.42
CA VAL A 178 1.76 9.51 7.57
C VAL A 178 1.62 8.92 8.96
N SER A 179 1.22 7.65 9.01
CA SER A 179 1.21 6.85 10.21
C SER A 179 1.54 5.42 9.83
N GLU A 180 2.61 4.87 10.38
CA GLU A 180 3.07 3.52 10.03
C GLU A 180 3.43 2.73 11.28
N LYS A 181 3.30 1.41 11.18
CA LYS A 181 3.76 0.46 12.18
C LYS A 181 4.37 -0.74 11.45
N LEU A 182 5.61 -1.06 11.79
CA LEU A 182 6.24 -2.32 11.38
C LEU A 182 5.52 -3.48 12.07
N LEU A 183 5.09 -4.44 11.27
CA LEU A 183 4.46 -5.66 11.71
C LEU A 183 5.54 -6.72 11.96
N THR A 184 5.37 -7.49 13.02
CA THR A 184 6.31 -8.54 13.44
C THR A 184 5.79 -9.94 13.14
N VAL A 185 4.59 -10.05 12.56
CA VAL A 185 4.03 -11.31 12.07
C VAL A 185 4.79 -11.76 10.83
N ASP A 186 4.92 -13.07 10.65
CA ASP A 186 5.57 -13.63 9.47
C ASP A 186 4.63 -13.58 8.27
N ILE A 187 4.96 -12.74 7.30
CA ILE A 187 4.18 -12.58 6.07
C ILE A 187 4.08 -13.89 5.27
N ALA A 188 4.99 -14.84 5.48
CA ALA A 188 4.97 -16.14 4.81
C ALA A 188 3.88 -17.09 5.33
N THR A 189 3.23 -16.76 6.46
CA THR A 189 2.16 -17.57 7.04
C THR A 189 0.78 -16.92 6.87
N PRO A 190 -0.30 -17.73 6.73
CA PRO A 190 -1.65 -17.19 6.59
C PRO A 190 -2.09 -16.36 7.78
N HIS A 191 -2.44 -15.11 7.52
CA HIS A 191 -2.97 -14.17 8.51
C HIS A 191 -4.25 -13.50 8.01
N THR A 192 -5.11 -13.09 8.94
CA THR A 192 -6.28 -12.25 8.65
C THR A 192 -5.96 -10.80 8.99
N TYR A 193 -5.88 -9.97 7.96
CA TYR A 193 -5.58 -8.55 8.04
C TYR A 193 -6.88 -7.75 7.99
N GLU A 194 -7.08 -6.87 8.97
CA GLU A 194 -8.21 -5.98 8.99
C GLU A 194 -7.75 -4.52 9.01
N LEU A 195 -8.41 -3.68 8.22
CA LEU A 195 -8.34 -2.23 8.40
C LEU A 195 -9.75 -1.63 8.46
N VAL A 196 -9.99 -0.84 9.49
CA VAL A 196 -11.22 -0.07 9.66
C VAL A 196 -10.92 1.39 9.40
N TRP A 197 -11.29 1.85 8.21
CA TRP A 197 -11.06 3.21 7.74
C TRP A 197 -12.25 4.09 8.10
N ARG A 198 -12.06 4.97 9.09
CA ARG A 198 -13.04 5.98 9.52
C ARG A 198 -12.72 7.34 8.89
N GLN A 199 -13.61 8.31 9.08
CA GLN A 199 -13.44 9.65 8.52
C GLN A 199 -12.15 10.35 8.99
N LYS A 200 -11.67 10.05 10.20
CA LYS A 200 -10.54 10.76 10.85
C LYS A 200 -9.41 9.84 11.31
N SER A 201 -9.60 8.53 11.31
CA SER A 201 -8.63 7.55 11.80
C SER A 201 -8.71 6.24 11.02
N VAL A 202 -7.67 5.43 11.15
CA VAL A 202 -7.66 4.05 10.68
C VAL A 202 -7.19 3.16 11.81
N ASP A 203 -7.93 2.08 12.08
CA ASP A 203 -7.47 1.01 12.96
C ASP A 203 -7.03 -0.18 12.13
N PHE A 204 -5.88 -0.76 12.44
CA PHE A 204 -5.38 -1.97 11.81
C PHE A 204 -5.31 -3.10 12.83
N SER A 205 -5.71 -4.28 12.41
CA SER A 205 -5.61 -5.51 13.20
C SER A 205 -5.03 -6.65 12.36
N VAL A 206 -4.36 -7.59 13.02
CA VAL A 206 -3.92 -8.87 12.44
C VAL A 206 -4.39 -9.97 13.37
N ASP A 207 -5.08 -10.98 12.82
CA ASP A 207 -5.67 -12.10 13.56
C ASP A 207 -6.54 -11.66 14.75
N GLY A 208 -7.27 -10.56 14.57
CA GLY A 208 -8.13 -9.97 15.59
C GLY A 208 -7.41 -9.09 16.63
N GLU A 209 -6.08 -9.08 16.65
CA GLU A 209 -5.30 -8.21 17.53
C GLU A 209 -5.02 -6.85 16.89
N LYS A 210 -5.35 -5.77 17.60
CA LYS A 210 -5.09 -4.41 17.12
C LYS A 210 -3.58 -4.11 17.12
N VAL A 211 -3.00 -3.98 15.93
CA VAL A 211 -1.56 -3.74 15.75
C VAL A 211 -1.20 -2.26 15.63
N HIS A 212 -2.13 -1.43 15.13
CA HIS A 212 -1.88 0.00 14.91
C HIS A 212 -3.15 0.84 14.96
N HIS A 213 -3.00 2.07 15.46
CA HIS A 213 -4.00 3.12 15.37
C HIS A 213 -3.38 4.33 14.68
N ALA A 214 -3.84 4.63 13.47
CA ALA A 214 -3.48 5.84 12.76
C ALA A 214 -4.44 6.98 13.15
N PRO A 215 -3.94 8.08 13.76
CA PRO A 215 -4.77 9.22 14.17
C PRO A 215 -5.14 10.14 12.99
N CYS A 216 -4.89 9.69 11.77
CA CYS A 216 -5.21 10.35 10.52
C CYS A 216 -5.73 9.31 9.53
N ALA A 217 -6.55 9.77 8.59
CA ALA A 217 -7.12 8.94 7.54
C ALA A 217 -6.97 9.67 6.20
N PRO A 218 -6.59 8.96 5.12
CA PRO A 218 -6.63 9.52 3.79
C PRO A 218 -8.03 10.02 3.46
N ARG A 219 -8.11 11.10 2.67
CA ARG A 219 -9.40 11.68 2.25
C ARG A 219 -9.75 11.33 0.82
N GLY A 220 -11.05 11.38 0.54
CA GLY A 220 -11.59 11.22 -0.80
C GLY A 220 -11.69 9.75 -1.24
N PRO A 221 -12.15 9.53 -2.48
CA PRO A 221 -12.32 8.20 -3.04
C PRO A 221 -10.96 7.55 -3.33
N LEU A 222 -10.81 6.29 -2.91
CA LEU A 222 -9.66 5.43 -3.21
C LEU A 222 -10.16 4.14 -3.88
N GLY A 223 -9.28 3.48 -4.63
CA GLY A 223 -9.56 2.20 -5.27
C GLY A 223 -8.81 1.08 -4.57
N PHE A 224 -9.36 -0.13 -4.57
CA PHE A 224 -8.68 -1.29 -3.99
C PHE A 224 -7.60 -1.79 -4.94
N ILE A 225 -6.46 -2.20 -4.37
CA ILE A 225 -5.38 -2.88 -5.08
C ILE A 225 -4.83 -4.00 -4.20
N ALA A 226 -4.42 -5.11 -4.82
CA ALA A 226 -3.54 -6.11 -4.24
C ALA A 226 -2.49 -6.50 -5.28
N TRP A 227 -1.23 -6.61 -4.87
CA TRP A 227 -0.12 -6.77 -5.82
C TRP A 227 1.12 -7.44 -5.22
N ILE A 228 1.98 -7.89 -6.11
CA ILE A 228 3.40 -8.22 -5.87
C ILE A 228 4.22 -7.82 -7.10
N ASP A 229 5.33 -7.14 -6.86
CA ASP A 229 6.20 -6.62 -7.91
C ASP A 229 7.68 -6.68 -7.51
N ASN A 230 8.57 -6.34 -8.44
CA ASN A 230 10.01 -6.20 -8.19
C ASN A 230 10.47 -4.74 -8.04
N GLN A 231 9.59 -3.81 -7.72
CA GLN A 231 9.92 -2.39 -7.63
C GLN A 231 10.50 -2.03 -6.26
N TYR A 232 11.22 -0.91 -6.20
CA TYR A 232 11.48 -0.21 -4.94
C TYR A 232 11.34 1.30 -5.10
N ALA A 233 11.06 1.98 -3.98
CA ALA A 233 11.08 3.43 -3.87
C ALA A 233 11.87 3.88 -2.64
N ILE A 234 12.67 4.93 -2.80
CA ILE A 234 13.35 5.63 -1.72
C ILE A 234 12.73 7.01 -1.62
N VAL A 235 12.10 7.29 -0.47
CA VAL A 235 11.53 8.60 -0.14
C VAL A 235 11.82 8.88 1.32
N THR A 236 12.75 9.79 1.58
CA THR A 236 13.16 10.12 2.95
C THR A 236 12.90 11.59 3.30
N PRO A 237 12.71 11.90 4.60
CA PRO A 237 12.59 13.28 5.08
C PRO A 237 13.80 14.16 4.73
N GLN A 238 14.96 13.56 4.49
CA GLN A 238 16.21 14.24 4.12
C GLN A 238 16.31 14.60 2.63
N GLY A 239 15.28 14.32 1.84
CA GLY A 239 15.23 14.60 0.41
C GLY A 239 15.96 13.58 -0.46
N ARG A 240 16.27 12.39 0.05
CA ARG A 240 16.72 11.28 -0.80
C ARG A 240 15.50 10.72 -1.53
N LEU A 241 15.55 10.78 -2.86
CA LEU A 241 14.56 10.23 -3.78
C LEU A 241 15.25 9.20 -4.68
N GLY A 242 14.59 8.08 -4.93
CA GLY A 242 15.07 7.03 -5.82
C GLY A 242 13.97 6.05 -6.15
N PHE A 243 14.05 5.42 -7.31
CA PHE A 243 13.14 4.39 -7.74
C PHE A 243 13.89 3.47 -8.71
N GLY A 244 13.44 2.23 -8.81
CA GLY A 244 14.01 1.27 -9.74
C GLY A 244 13.41 -0.12 -9.49
N PHE A 245 14.03 -1.12 -10.08
CA PHE A 245 13.67 -2.51 -9.89
C PHE A 245 14.80 -3.24 -9.17
N ILE A 246 14.46 -4.32 -8.49
CA ILE A 246 15.44 -5.22 -7.92
C ILE A 246 15.39 -6.58 -8.62
N PRO A 247 16.53 -7.28 -8.69
CA PRO A 247 16.55 -8.62 -9.23
C PRO A 247 15.75 -9.57 -8.34
N LEU A 248 14.98 -10.44 -8.99
CA LEU A 248 14.29 -11.56 -8.35
C LEU A 248 15.09 -12.83 -8.68
N PRO A 249 15.81 -13.42 -7.70
CA PRO A 249 16.61 -14.63 -7.95
C PRO A 249 15.72 -15.87 -8.15
N HIS A 250 14.54 -15.86 -7.54
CA HIS A 250 13.57 -16.95 -7.56
C HIS A 250 12.16 -16.39 -7.81
N GLU A 251 11.26 -17.29 -8.18
CA GLU A 251 9.84 -16.98 -8.22
C GLU A 251 9.34 -16.70 -6.80
N GLN A 252 8.47 -15.69 -6.66
CA GLN A 252 7.80 -15.36 -5.41
C GLN A 252 6.35 -14.99 -5.65
N SER A 253 5.52 -15.11 -4.62
CA SER A 253 4.09 -14.91 -4.73
C SER A 253 3.47 -14.26 -3.50
N LEU A 254 2.32 -13.65 -3.73
CA LEU A 254 1.34 -13.27 -2.71
C LEU A 254 0.08 -14.08 -2.99
N THR A 255 -0.51 -14.69 -1.97
CA THR A 255 -1.76 -15.45 -2.09
C THR A 255 -2.84 -14.79 -1.25
N LEU A 256 -4.03 -14.65 -1.83
CA LEU A 256 -5.24 -14.20 -1.17
C LEU A 256 -6.25 -15.35 -1.12
N ASP A 257 -6.74 -15.63 0.08
CA ASP A 257 -7.79 -16.61 0.35
C ASP A 257 -9.17 -15.95 0.41
N SER A 258 -9.23 -14.71 0.90
CA SER A 258 -10.45 -13.91 0.84
C SER A 258 -10.19 -12.41 0.84
N ILE A 259 -11.14 -11.68 0.27
CA ILE A 259 -11.24 -10.21 0.32
C ILE A 259 -12.68 -9.86 0.68
N GLU A 260 -12.86 -9.15 1.79
CA GLU A 260 -14.14 -8.58 2.18
C GLU A 260 -13.99 -7.07 2.31
N ILE A 261 -14.84 -6.30 1.64
CA ILE A 261 -14.86 -4.84 1.71
C ILE A 261 -16.30 -4.41 1.89
N GLN A 262 -16.59 -3.76 3.02
CA GLN A 262 -17.95 -3.32 3.32
C GLN A 262 -17.96 -1.90 3.89
N PRO A 263 -18.85 -1.03 3.40
CA PRO A 263 -19.15 0.23 4.09
C PRO A 263 -19.63 -0.07 5.51
N LEU A 264 -19.25 0.77 6.47
CA LEU A 264 -19.82 0.73 7.81
C LEU A 264 -21.01 1.68 7.88
N GLU A 265 -22.09 1.27 8.54
CA GLU A 265 -23.17 2.18 8.86
C GLU A 265 -22.66 3.25 9.84
N GLY A 266 -23.01 4.51 9.56
CA GLY A 266 -22.48 5.65 10.27
C GLY A 266 -22.81 5.61 11.76
N THR A 267 -21.80 5.35 12.58
CA THR A 267 -21.78 5.83 13.97
C THR A 267 -20.81 6.98 14.01
N GLU A 268 -21.38 8.18 14.21
CA GLU A 268 -20.66 9.45 14.38
C GLU A 268 -19.69 9.42 15.56
#